data_AF-A0A9P8KN19-F1
#
_entry.id   AF-A0A9P8KN19-F1
#
_cell.length_a   1.000
_cell.length_b   1.000
_cell.length_c   1.000
_cell.angle_alpha   90.00
_cell.angle_beta   90.00
_cell.angle_gamma   90.00
#
_symmetry.space_group_name_H-M   'P 1'
#
loop_
_entity.id
_entity.type
_entity.pdbx_description
1 polymer ?
#
loop_
_entity_poly.entity_id
_entity_poly.type
_entity_poly.pdbx_seq_one_letter_code
_entity_poly.pdbx_strand_id
1 'polypeptide(L)'
;MASNSKPLRVIIAGAGIAGLATAISLTRISGIPNLDIQLYEQAPELREIGASIALSPNGLRTLEKLGVHSALSDEIGFRGPSGIPHFYRHWKTNEVVSVDTFANVPDRRHQTTRFHRGHIHAALQEHVPKEWIHLNKKISHAEANDEGVVLFFEDGTSAHGDILIGADGIRSLELHSILITN
;
A
#
# COMPACT_ATOMS: atom_id res chain seq x y z
N MET A 1 29.99 5.93 19.82
CA MET A 1 30.43 6.16 18.43
C MET A 1 29.28 5.71 17.54
N ALA A 2 28.58 6.64 16.90
CA ALA A 2 27.51 6.28 15.95
C ALA A 2 28.16 5.54 14.78
N SER A 3 27.67 4.33 14.45
CA SER A 3 28.18 3.57 13.32
C SER A 3 27.97 4.40 12.05
N ASN A 4 29.06 4.71 11.36
CA ASN A 4 29.07 5.51 10.12
C ASN A 4 28.58 4.68 8.90
N SER A 5 27.61 3.79 9.12
CA SER A 5 27.06 2.92 8.09
C SER A 5 26.10 3.71 7.21
N LYS A 6 26.39 3.73 5.90
CA LYS A 6 25.52 4.29 4.86
C LYS A 6 24.07 3.80 5.09
N PRO A 7 23.05 4.68 5.02
CA PRO A 7 21.66 4.26 5.11
C PRO A 7 21.33 3.18 4.08
N LEU A 8 20.57 2.16 4.46
CA LEU A 8 20.03 1.19 3.51
C LEU A 8 18.91 1.85 2.72
N ARG A 9 19.13 2.07 1.43
CA ARG A 9 18.18 2.74 0.55
C ARG A 9 17.24 1.75 -0.12
N VAL A 10 15.95 1.86 0.21
CA VAL A 10 14.87 1.07 -0.39
C VAL A 10 14.09 1.95 -1.36
N ILE A 11 14.07 1.57 -2.63
CA ILE A 11 13.25 2.22 -3.65
C ILE A 11 11.97 1.40 -3.87
N ILE A 12 10.83 2.09 -3.86
CA ILE A 12 9.50 1.50 -4.06
C ILE A 12 8.93 2.06 -5.37
N ALA A 13 8.67 1.19 -6.32
CA ALA A 13 8.05 1.52 -7.60
C ALA A 13 6.53 1.59 -7.42
N GLY A 14 5.97 2.79 -7.27
CA GLY A 14 4.55 3.07 -7.14
C GLY A 14 4.18 3.63 -5.76
N ALA A 15 3.36 4.68 -5.74
CA ALA A 15 2.82 5.30 -4.52
C ALA A 15 1.31 5.05 -4.36
N GLY A 16 0.82 3.90 -4.86
CA GLY A 16 -0.52 3.41 -4.58
C GLY A 16 -0.66 2.83 -3.16
N ILE A 17 -1.83 2.23 -2.87
CA ILE A 17 -2.13 1.63 -1.54
C ILE A 17 -1.03 0.65 -1.08
N ALA A 18 -0.58 -0.23 -1.98
CA ALA A 18 0.46 -1.21 -1.66
C ALA A 18 1.83 -0.56 -1.37
N GLY A 19 2.25 0.41 -2.18
CA GLY A 19 3.52 1.11 -2.00
C GLY A 19 3.56 1.92 -0.70
N LEU A 20 2.49 2.67 -0.42
CA LEU A 20 2.37 3.44 0.83
C LEU A 20 2.32 2.53 2.06
N ALA A 21 1.53 1.46 2.03
CA ALA A 21 1.48 0.49 3.12
C ALA A 21 2.84 -0.19 3.33
N THR A 22 3.60 -0.45 2.26
CA THR A 22 4.95 -1.00 2.34
C THR A 22 5.92 -0.02 3.00
N ALA A 23 5.92 1.24 2.58
CA ALA A 23 6.72 2.28 3.22
C ALA A 23 6.45 2.39 4.73
N ILE A 24 5.17 2.43 5.14
CA ILE A 24 4.78 2.45 6.57
C ILE A 24 5.21 1.17 7.30
N SER A 25 5.16 0.02 6.63
CA SER A 25 5.59 -1.25 7.22
C SER A 25 7.10 -1.25 7.49
N LEU A 26 7.90 -0.76 6.54
CA LEU A 26 9.36 -0.70 6.64
C LEU A 26 9.82 0.18 7.81
N THR A 27 9.14 1.31 8.08
CA THR A 27 9.49 2.17 9.23
C THR A 27 9.26 1.50 10.58
N ARG A 28 8.48 0.42 10.62
CA ARG A 28 8.15 -0.33 11.84
C ARG A 28 9.02 -1.58 12.04
N ILE A 29 9.89 -1.94 11.10
CA ILE A 29 10.75 -3.11 11.23
C ILE A 29 11.86 -2.81 12.25
N SER A 30 11.75 -3.42 13.43
CA SER A 30 12.84 -3.42 14.41
C SER A 30 13.99 -4.29 13.89
N GLY A 31 15.12 -3.67 13.56
CA GLY A 31 16.35 -4.41 13.21
C GLY A 31 17.13 -3.87 12.02
N ILE A 32 16.57 -2.93 11.24
CA ILE A 32 17.30 -2.26 10.16
C ILE A 32 17.59 -0.82 10.61
N PRO A 33 18.76 -0.55 11.22
CA PRO A 33 19.13 0.82 11.56
C PRO A 33 19.31 1.63 10.27
N ASN A 34 18.82 2.88 10.26
CA ASN A 34 19.10 3.85 9.21
C ASN A 34 18.53 3.47 7.82
N LEU A 35 17.21 3.27 7.71
CA LEU A 35 16.50 3.09 6.44
C LEU A 35 16.29 4.43 5.73
N ASP A 36 16.55 4.46 4.42
CA ASP A 36 16.20 5.55 3.52
C ASP A 36 15.17 5.04 2.49
N ILE A 37 13.91 5.45 2.63
CA ILE A 37 12.80 4.91 1.83
C ILE A 37 12.38 5.96 0.81
N GLN A 38 12.34 5.59 -0.47
CA GLN A 38 11.97 6.48 -1.58
C GLN A 38 10.91 5.81 -2.46
N LEU A 39 9.79 6.48 -2.70
CA LEU A 39 8.70 6.03 -3.55
C LEU A 39 8.68 6.81 -4.86
N TYR A 40 8.52 6.12 -5.98
CA TYR A 40 8.48 6.72 -7.31
C TYR A 40 7.14 6.43 -7.99
N GLU A 41 6.39 7.45 -8.34
CA GLU A 41 5.04 7.34 -8.88
C GLU A 41 4.94 8.01 -10.25
N GLN A 42 4.33 7.31 -11.21
CA GLN A 42 4.16 7.81 -12.57
C GLN A 42 3.18 8.98 -12.65
N ALA A 43 2.16 9.02 -11.77
CA ALA A 43 1.15 10.06 -11.77
C ALA A 43 1.75 11.43 -11.39
N PRO A 44 1.26 12.54 -11.99
CA PRO A 44 1.68 13.89 -11.64
C PRO A 44 1.18 14.33 -10.25
N GLU A 45 0.20 13.61 -9.70
CA GLU A 45 -0.41 13.87 -8.42
C GLU A 45 -0.91 12.56 -7.80
N LEU A 46 -0.89 12.50 -6.47
CA LEU A 46 -1.44 11.39 -5.72
C LEU A 46 -2.97 11.54 -5.65
N ARG A 47 -3.64 11.11 -6.72
CA ARG A 47 -5.10 11.03 -6.77
C ARG A 47 -5.52 9.65 -7.25
N GLU A 48 -6.33 8.98 -6.44
CA GLU A 48 -7.01 7.76 -6.84
C GLU A 48 -8.42 8.13 -7.33
N ILE A 49 -8.68 7.87 -8.61
CA ILE A 49 -9.99 8.07 -9.22
C ILE A 49 -10.82 6.80 -9.03
N GLY A 50 -11.94 6.95 -8.32
CA GLY A 50 -13.18 6.21 -8.55
C GLY A 50 -13.12 4.67 -8.57
N ALA A 51 -13.31 4.07 -7.41
CA ALA A 51 -14.03 2.81 -7.22
C ALA A 51 -14.25 2.59 -5.72
N SER A 52 -15.34 1.90 -5.36
CA SER A 52 -15.46 1.40 -3.99
C SER A 52 -14.56 0.18 -3.82
N ILE A 53 -13.81 0.12 -2.72
CA ILE A 53 -13.08 -1.08 -2.29
C ILE A 53 -13.67 -1.59 -0.98
N ALA A 54 -13.72 -2.90 -0.82
CA ALA A 54 -14.11 -3.52 0.44
C ALA A 54 -12.86 -4.12 1.12
N LEU A 55 -12.60 -3.74 2.37
CA LEU A 55 -11.59 -4.39 3.19
C LEU A 55 -12.26 -5.34 4.17
N SER A 56 -11.84 -6.60 4.13
CA SER A 56 -12.21 -7.64 5.09
C SER A 56 -11.41 -7.51 6.39
N PRO A 57 -11.76 -8.27 7.45
CA PRO A 57 -11.16 -8.11 8.78
C PRO A 57 -9.64 -8.19 8.84
N ASN A 58 -9.02 -9.03 8.01
CA ASN A 58 -7.56 -9.11 7.89
C ASN A 58 -6.94 -7.79 7.42
N GLY A 59 -7.51 -7.13 6.40
CA GLY A 59 -7.01 -5.84 5.91
C GLY A 59 -7.14 -4.73 6.95
N LEU A 60 -8.29 -4.67 7.63
CA LEU A 60 -8.54 -3.67 8.68
C LEU A 60 -7.61 -3.86 9.88
N ARG A 61 -7.38 -5.11 10.33
CA ARG A 61 -6.41 -5.41 11.39
C ARG A 61 -4.98 -5.05 10.98
N THR A 62 -4.63 -5.20 9.70
CA THR A 62 -3.33 -4.76 9.20
C THR A 62 -3.20 -3.24 9.27
N LEU A 63 -4.20 -2.48 8.83
CA LEU A 63 -4.20 -1.01 8.96
C LEU A 63 -4.06 -0.55 10.42
N GLU A 64 -4.74 -1.23 11.35
CA GLU A 64 -4.58 -0.96 12.79
C GLU A 64 -3.14 -1.21 13.27
N LYS A 65 -2.51 -2.33 12.88
CA LYS A 65 -1.11 -2.62 13.22
C LYS A 65 -0.13 -1.61 12.61
N LEU A 66 -0.46 -1.09 11.44
CA LEU A 66 0.28 -0.01 10.77
C LEU A 66 -0.01 1.38 11.38
N GLY A 67 -0.88 1.49 12.38
CA GLY A 67 -1.24 2.73 13.07
C GLY A 67 -2.16 3.65 12.27
N VAL A 68 -2.72 3.18 11.15
CA VAL A 68 -3.57 3.96 10.25
C VAL A 68 -5.00 3.95 10.79
N HIS A 69 -5.19 4.53 11.97
CA HIS A 69 -6.45 4.44 12.71
C HIS A 69 -7.59 5.24 12.06
N SER A 70 -7.28 6.29 11.29
CA SER A 70 -8.28 7.05 10.54
C SER A 70 -9.06 6.17 9.56
N ALA A 71 -8.41 5.16 8.96
CA ALA A 71 -9.05 4.17 8.08
C ALA A 71 -9.99 3.19 8.81
N LEU A 72 -9.97 3.15 10.14
CA LEU A 72 -10.89 2.32 10.93
C LEU A 72 -12.18 3.05 11.31
N SER A 73 -12.25 4.37 11.12
CA SER A 73 -13.43 5.15 11.47
C SER A 73 -14.59 4.89 10.50
N ASP A 74 -15.81 5.18 10.96
CA ASP A 74 -17.00 5.19 10.11
C ASP A 74 -17.14 6.51 9.31
N GLU A 75 -16.23 7.49 9.51
CA GLU A 75 -16.23 8.76 8.77
C GLU A 75 -15.83 8.56 7.31
N ILE A 76 -14.86 7.68 7.06
CA ILE A 76 -14.38 7.38 5.71
C ILE A 76 -14.73 5.95 5.24
N GLY A 77 -15.13 5.08 6.17
CA GLY A 77 -15.53 3.70 5.91
C GLY A 77 -17.01 3.44 6.16
N PHE A 78 -17.69 2.84 5.19
CA PHE A 78 -19.09 2.43 5.34
C PHE A 78 -19.18 1.01 5.90
N ARG A 79 -19.59 0.91 7.17
CA ARG A 79 -20.04 -0.31 7.85
C ARG A 79 -21.53 -0.17 8.08
N GLY A 80 -22.35 -0.97 7.39
CA GLY A 80 -23.82 -0.86 7.42
C GLY A 80 -24.37 -0.51 8.81
N PRO A 81 -24.94 0.70 9.01
CA PRO A 81 -25.25 1.23 10.35
C PRO A 81 -26.41 0.48 11.01
N SER A 82 -27.23 -0.19 10.21
CA SER A 82 -28.39 -0.97 10.66
C SER A 82 -28.03 -2.35 11.21
N GLY A 83 -26.76 -2.76 11.19
CA GLY A 83 -26.34 -4.11 11.60
C GLY A 83 -26.88 -5.21 10.67
N ILE A 84 -27.40 -4.84 9.51
CA ILE A 84 -27.91 -5.80 8.52
C ILE A 84 -26.71 -6.60 7.98
N PRO A 85 -26.79 -7.94 8.04
CA PRO A 85 -25.70 -8.80 7.57
C PRO A 85 -25.54 -8.74 6.06
N HIS A 86 -24.38 -9.17 5.56
CA HIS A 86 -24.17 -9.26 4.12
C HIS A 86 -24.89 -10.48 3.57
N PHE A 87 -25.82 -10.28 2.63
CA PHE A 87 -26.51 -11.37 1.94
C PHE A 87 -25.83 -11.71 0.62
N TYR A 88 -25.41 -12.95 0.46
CA TYR A 88 -25.02 -13.51 -0.82
C TYR A 88 -26.25 -14.12 -1.46
N ARG A 89 -26.60 -13.63 -2.66
CA ARG A 89 -27.81 -14.06 -3.37
C ARG A 89 -27.45 -14.72 -4.69
N HIS A 90 -28.20 -15.74 -5.06
CA HIS A 90 -28.07 -16.34 -6.39
C HIS A 90 -28.52 -15.33 -7.45
N TRP A 91 -27.68 -15.07 -8.44
CA TRP A 91 -27.91 -13.99 -9.43
C TRP A 91 -29.23 -14.13 -10.22
N LYS A 92 -29.67 -15.37 -10.50
CA LYS A 92 -30.90 -15.66 -11.25
C LYS A 92 -32.17 -15.81 -10.39
N THR A 93 -32.14 -16.59 -9.32
CA THR A 93 -33.32 -16.89 -8.48
C THR A 93 -33.52 -15.87 -7.36
N ASN A 94 -32.52 -15.02 -7.07
CA ASN A 94 -32.50 -14.06 -5.97
C ASN A 94 -32.57 -14.68 -4.55
N GLU A 95 -32.50 -16.01 -4.47
CA GLU A 95 -32.46 -16.76 -3.21
C GLU A 95 -31.20 -16.43 -2.42
N VAL A 96 -31.33 -16.36 -1.10
CA VAL A 96 -30.18 -16.18 -0.21
C VAL A 96 -29.40 -17.48 -0.16
N VAL A 97 -28.16 -17.45 -0.65
CA VAL A 97 -27.22 -18.58 -0.64
C VAL A 97 -26.42 -18.60 0.65
N SER A 98 -26.07 -17.43 1.19
CA SER A 98 -25.32 -17.30 2.43
C SER A 98 -25.53 -15.93 3.07
N VAL A 99 -25.27 -15.85 4.37
CA VAL A 99 -25.37 -14.63 5.18
C VAL A 99 -24.11 -14.49 6.02
N ASP A 100 -23.37 -13.39 5.84
CA ASP A 100 -22.26 -13.02 6.71
C ASP A 100 -22.75 -12.06 7.80
N THR A 101 -22.79 -12.58 9.02
CA THR A 101 -23.22 -11.87 10.24
C THR A 101 -22.07 -11.30 11.05
N PHE A 102 -20.82 -11.42 10.57
CA PHE A 102 -19.62 -11.00 11.29
C PHE A 102 -19.43 -11.70 12.65
N ALA A 103 -20.00 -12.91 12.85
CA ALA A 103 -20.05 -13.59 14.14
C ALA A 103 -18.65 -13.84 14.78
N ASN A 104 -17.60 -13.96 13.97
CA ASN A 104 -16.22 -14.16 14.41
C ASN A 104 -15.37 -12.86 14.42
N VAL A 105 -16.01 -11.69 14.31
CA VAL A 105 -15.36 -10.37 14.28
C VAL A 105 -16.05 -9.45 15.30
N PRO A 106 -15.74 -9.61 16.60
CA PRO A 106 -16.45 -8.91 17.68
C PRO A 106 -16.17 -7.41 17.70
N ASP A 107 -14.99 -6.98 17.27
CA ASP A 107 -14.67 -5.56 17.10
C ASP A 107 -15.29 -5.04 15.80
N ARG A 108 -16.27 -4.14 15.93
CA ARG A 108 -16.93 -3.49 14.80
C ARG A 108 -15.93 -2.83 13.84
N ARG A 109 -14.83 -2.28 14.34
CA ARG A 109 -13.81 -1.60 13.52
C ARG A 109 -13.15 -2.54 12.51
N HIS A 110 -13.17 -3.84 12.77
CA HIS A 110 -12.65 -4.88 11.87
C HIS A 110 -13.72 -5.57 11.03
N GLN A 111 -15.01 -5.24 11.15
CA GLN A 111 -16.03 -5.79 10.26
C GLN A 111 -15.84 -5.28 8.84
N THR A 112 -16.20 -6.09 7.82
CA THR A 112 -15.97 -5.76 6.42
C THR A 112 -16.51 -4.36 6.10
N THR A 113 -15.63 -3.49 5.62
CA THR A 113 -15.90 -2.07 5.43
C THR A 113 -15.72 -1.68 3.98
N ARG A 114 -16.64 -0.88 3.45
CA ARG A 114 -16.55 -0.35 2.09
C ARG A 114 -16.03 1.08 2.11
N PHE A 115 -15.04 1.39 1.31
CA PHE A 115 -14.41 2.71 1.23
C PHE A 115 -14.53 3.25 -0.19
N HIS A 116 -14.48 4.57 -0.34
CA HIS A 116 -13.95 5.15 -1.55
C HIS A 116 -12.42 4.91 -1.55
N ARG A 117 -11.87 4.33 -2.62
CA ARG A 117 -10.44 3.97 -2.68
C ARG A 117 -9.50 5.13 -2.31
N GLY A 118 -9.83 6.34 -2.74
CA GLY A 118 -9.08 7.55 -2.42
C GLY A 118 -8.99 7.87 -0.93
N HIS A 119 -9.97 7.48 -0.11
CA HIS A 119 -9.90 7.70 1.34
C HIS A 119 -8.86 6.82 2.01
N ILE A 120 -8.75 5.54 1.60
CA ILE A 120 -7.70 4.64 2.12
C ILE A 120 -6.32 5.12 1.67
N HIS A 121 -6.20 5.55 0.41
CA HIS A 121 -4.96 6.12 -0.11
C HIS A 121 -4.53 7.36 0.71
N ALA A 122 -5.43 8.31 0.91
CA ALA A 122 -5.17 9.52 1.71
C ALA A 122 -4.78 9.19 3.17
N ALA A 123 -5.51 8.28 3.83
CA ALA A 123 -5.21 7.85 5.19
C ALA A 123 -3.81 7.21 5.31
N LEU A 124 -3.38 6.45 4.31
CA LEU A 124 -2.01 5.91 4.27
C LEU A 124 -0.98 7.01 4.02
N GLN A 125 -1.27 7.94 3.09
CA GLN A 125 -0.37 9.04 2.75
C GLN A 125 -0.05 9.93 3.95
N GLU A 126 -0.98 10.13 4.89
CA GLU A 126 -0.75 10.87 6.15
C GLU A 126 0.43 10.33 6.98
N HIS A 127 0.80 9.07 6.78
CA HIS A 127 1.86 8.38 7.52
C HIS A 127 3.17 8.27 6.75
N VAL A 128 3.26 8.85 5.55
CA VAL A 128 4.45 8.83 4.70
C VAL A 128 4.92 10.28 4.45
N PRO A 129 6.17 10.62 4.78
CA PRO A 129 6.73 11.94 4.47
C PRO A 129 6.63 12.26 2.97
N LYS A 130 6.21 13.49 2.64
CA LYS A 130 6.02 13.90 1.24
C LYS A 130 7.33 13.92 0.47
N GLU A 131 8.44 14.17 1.17
CA GLU A 131 9.79 14.22 0.66
C GLU A 131 10.29 12.86 0.17
N TRP A 132 9.64 11.77 0.60
CA TRP A 132 9.96 10.42 0.14
C TRP A 132 9.27 10.09 -1.18
N ILE A 133 8.29 10.89 -1.62
CA ILE A 133 7.46 10.56 -2.79
C ILE A 133 7.84 11.45 -3.97
N HIS A 134 8.29 10.81 -5.05
CA HIS A 134 8.68 11.45 -6.29
C HIS A 134 7.62 11.19 -7.37
N LEU A 135 6.97 12.26 -7.82
CA LEU A 135 5.89 12.21 -8.83
C LEU A 135 6.44 12.39 -10.26
N ASN A 136 5.63 12.06 -11.27
CA ASN A 136 6.03 12.07 -12.68
C ASN A 136 7.20 11.11 -13.00
N LYS A 137 7.31 10.02 -12.24
CA LYS A 137 8.39 9.04 -12.35
C LYS A 137 7.87 7.74 -12.93
N LYS A 138 7.51 7.81 -14.21
CA LYS A 138 7.11 6.63 -14.98
C LYS A 138 8.33 5.78 -15.28
N ILE A 139 8.33 4.57 -14.75
CA ILE A 139 9.44 3.62 -14.87
C ILE A 139 9.52 3.13 -16.31
N SER A 140 10.73 3.11 -16.86
CA SER A 140 11.03 2.51 -18.16
C SER A 140 11.59 1.10 -18.00
N HIS A 141 12.58 0.93 -17.13
CA HIS A 141 13.19 -0.35 -16.77
C HIS A 141 14.00 -0.23 -15.47
N ALA A 142 14.45 -1.36 -14.95
CA ALA A 142 15.39 -1.42 -13.83
C ALA A 142 16.57 -2.32 -14.20
N GLU A 143 17.75 -1.95 -13.76
CA GLU A 143 18.97 -2.75 -13.86
C GLU A 143 19.49 -3.04 -12.45
N ALA A 144 20.02 -4.23 -12.24
CA ALA A 144 20.56 -4.60 -10.95
C ALA A 144 21.85 -5.39 -11.11
N ASN A 145 22.76 -5.18 -10.16
CA ASN A 145 24.08 -5.78 -10.11
C ASN A 145 24.49 -6.02 -8.64
N ASP A 146 25.73 -6.42 -8.41
CA ASP A 146 26.25 -6.70 -7.06
C ASP A 146 26.31 -5.45 -6.15
N GLU A 147 26.18 -4.24 -6.70
CA GLU A 147 26.22 -2.97 -5.98
C GLU A 147 24.83 -2.41 -5.65
N GLY A 148 23.75 -3.04 -6.15
CA GLY A 148 22.37 -2.65 -5.89
C GLY A 148 21.51 -2.59 -7.16
N VAL A 149 20.57 -1.66 -7.19
CA VAL A 149 19.57 -1.49 -8.25
C VAL A 149 19.49 -0.04 -8.72
N VAL A 150 19.36 0.13 -10.03
CA VAL A 150 19.14 1.41 -10.70
C VAL A 150 17.79 1.36 -11.40
N LEU A 151 16.91 2.29 -11.02
CA LEU A 151 15.60 2.48 -11.63
C LEU A 151 15.68 3.62 -12.63
N PHE A 152 15.30 3.36 -13.88
CA PHE A 152 15.30 4.35 -14.96
C PHE A 152 13.88 4.80 -15.27
N PHE A 153 13.72 6.08 -15.59
CA PHE A 153 12.43 6.71 -15.87
C PHE A 153 12.33 7.20 -17.32
N GLU A 154 11.11 7.37 -17.82
CA GLU A 154 10.85 7.87 -19.18
C GLU A 154 11.30 9.32 -19.39
N ASP A 155 11.47 10.09 -18.31
CA ASP A 155 11.98 11.48 -18.36
C ASP A 155 13.52 11.55 -18.51
N GLY A 156 14.20 10.40 -18.61
CA GLY A 156 15.65 10.28 -18.75
C GLY A 156 16.41 10.36 -17.42
N THR A 157 15.73 10.57 -16.29
CA THR A 157 16.36 10.50 -14.97
C THR A 157 16.45 9.06 -14.46
N SER A 158 17.23 8.86 -13.39
CA SER A 158 17.36 7.57 -12.72
C SER A 158 17.45 7.73 -11.20
N ALA A 159 17.22 6.63 -10.48
CA ALA A 159 17.36 6.54 -9.03
C ALA A 159 18.12 5.26 -8.65
N HIS A 160 19.07 5.38 -7.73
CA HIS A 160 19.84 4.26 -7.20
C HIS A 160 19.31 3.85 -5.82
N GLY A 161 19.21 2.55 -5.58
CA GLY A 161 18.87 1.97 -4.28
C GLY A 161 19.62 0.66 -4.04
N ASP A 162 19.59 0.17 -2.81
CA ASP A 162 20.12 -1.14 -2.45
C ASP A 162 19.05 -2.23 -2.65
N ILE A 163 17.76 -1.88 -2.51
CA ILE A 163 16.61 -2.79 -2.69
C ILE A 163 15.53 -2.10 -3.54
N LEU A 164 14.96 -2.84 -4.51
CA LEU A 164 13.76 -2.43 -5.25
C LEU A 164 12.55 -3.27 -4.83
N ILE A 165 11.44 -2.58 -4.54
CA ILE A 165 10.13 -3.19 -4.32
C ILE A 165 9.17 -2.75 -5.44
N GLY A 166 8.69 -3.72 -6.22
CA GLY A 166 7.65 -3.50 -7.22
C GLY A 166 6.25 -3.34 -6.58
N ALA A 167 5.64 -2.17 -6.74
CA ALA A 167 4.28 -1.85 -6.27
C ALA A 167 3.47 -1.06 -7.33
N ASP A 168 3.78 -1.27 -8.61
CA ASP A 168 3.32 -0.51 -9.78
C ASP A 168 2.01 -1.04 -10.40
N GLY A 169 1.38 -2.04 -9.76
CA GLY A 169 0.01 -2.47 -10.01
C GLY A 169 -0.14 -3.60 -11.05
N ILE A 170 -1.37 -3.84 -11.53
CA ILE A 170 -1.71 -5.01 -12.36
C ILE A 170 -1.03 -4.97 -13.74
N ARG A 171 -0.69 -3.77 -14.22
CA ARG A 171 0.05 -3.58 -15.48
C ARG A 171 1.55 -3.39 -15.22
N SER A 172 2.05 -4.01 -14.14
CA SER A 172 3.45 -3.96 -13.79
C SER A 172 4.27 -4.26 -15.03
N LEU A 173 5.18 -3.36 -15.37
CA LEU A 173 6.25 -3.74 -16.27
C LEU A 173 6.97 -4.85 -15.54
N GLU A 174 7.26 -5.95 -16.21
CA GLU A 174 7.87 -7.14 -15.65
C GLU A 174 9.22 -6.81 -14.96
N LEU A 175 9.17 -6.26 -13.75
CA LEU A 175 10.29 -5.95 -12.88
C LEU A 175 10.75 -7.28 -12.29
N HIS A 176 11.45 -8.06 -13.10
CA HIS A 176 12.09 -9.31 -12.71
C HIS A 176 13.26 -9.00 -11.76
N SER A 177 13.00 -8.59 -10.53
CA SER A 177 14.00 -8.65 -9.45
C SER A 177 13.41 -8.21 -8.11
N ILE A 178 13.09 -9.18 -7.26
CA ILE A 178 13.42 -9.05 -5.84
C ILE A 178 14.88 -9.50 -5.76
N LEU A 179 15.82 -8.55 -5.82
CA LEU A 179 17.23 -8.83 -5.55
C LEU A 179 17.51 -8.44 -4.12
N ILE A 180 17.62 -9.45 -3.27
CA ILE A 180 18.26 -9.34 -1.96
C ILE A 180 19.72 -9.68 -2.23
N THR A 181 20.58 -8.67 -2.37
CA THR A 181 22.03 -8.89 -2.37
C THR A 181 22.47 -9.14 -0.93
N ASN A 182 23.31 -10.16 -0.74
CA ASN A 182 23.84 -10.63 0.55
C ASN A 182 24.83 -9.64 1.17
#